data_AF-A0A2V7M684-F1
#
_entry.id   AF-A0A2V7M684-F1
#
_cell.length_a   1.000
_cell.length_b   1.000
_cell.length_c   1.000
_cell.angle_alpha   90.00
_cell.angle_beta   90.00
_cell.angle_gamma   90.00
#
_symmetry.space_group_name_H-M   'P 1'
#
loop_
_entity.id
_entity.type
_entity.pdbx_description
1 polymer ?
#
loop_
_entity_poly.entity_id
_entity_poly.type
_entity_poly.pdbx_seq_one_letter_code
_entity_poly.pdbx_strand_id
1 'polypeptide(L)' 'MTETASRYDRSIVAGPLRAAVWKIAWPTMLTNAIGGLQGIVDHVLVGNLVGYQANAAIGVSWQIFLVVIV' A
#
# COMPACT_ATOMS: atom_id res chain seq x y z
N MET A 1 19.27 -31.35 21.23
CA MET A 1 18.79 -31.37 19.84
C MET A 1 18.42 -29.94 19.47
N THR A 2 19.35 -29.22 18.86
CA THR A 2 19.14 -27.83 18.43
C THR A 2 18.37 -27.85 17.12
N GLU A 3 17.08 -27.54 17.20
CA GLU A 3 16.24 -27.32 16.03
C GLU A 3 16.83 -26.15 15.24
N THR A 4 17.37 -26.43 14.06
CA THR A 4 17.88 -25.39 13.17
C THR A 4 16.67 -24.55 12.74
N ALA A 5 16.63 -23.27 13.13
CA ALA A 5 15.53 -22.38 12.76
C ALA A 5 15.30 -22.44 11.24
N SER A 6 14.15 -22.98 10.84
CA SER A 6 13.77 -23.08 9.43
C SER A 6 13.80 -21.69 8.80
N ARG A 7 14.49 -21.56 7.66
CA ARG A 7 14.60 -20.29 6.89
C ARG A 7 13.25 -19.64 6.58
N TYR A 8 12.19 -20.45 6.50
CA TYR A 8 10.83 -20.02 6.22
C TYR A 8 9.88 -20.37 7.36
N ASP A 9 8.92 -19.48 7.61
CA ASP A 9 7.84 -19.69 8.57
C ASP A 9 6.96 -20.87 8.10
N ARG A 10 6.99 -21.96 8.86
CA ARG A 10 6.26 -23.20 8.57
C ARG A 10 4.74 -22.99 8.57
N SER A 11 4.23 -22.00 9.30
CA SER A 11 2.80 -21.67 9.32
C SER A 11 2.33 -20.99 8.03
N ILE A 12 3.24 -20.43 7.24
CA ILE A 12 2.97 -19.83 5.93
C ILE A 12 3.15 -20.87 4.82
N VAL A 13 4.21 -21.68 4.89
CA VAL A 13 4.57 -22.63 3.82
C VAL A 13 3.80 -23.95 3.89
N ALA A 14 3.49 -24.43 5.10
CA ALA A 14 2.86 -25.74 5.33
C ALA A 14 1.56 -25.66 6.15
N GLY A 15 1.12 -24.45 6.52
CA GLY A 15 -0.11 -24.22 7.29
C GLY A 15 -1.38 -24.18 6.42
N PRO A 16 -2.57 -24.10 7.04
CA PRO A 16 -3.84 -23.96 6.32
C PRO A 16 -3.85 -22.70 5.44
N LEU A 17 -4.18 -22.87 4.15
CA LEU A 17 -4.10 -21.83 3.13
C LEU A 17 -4.73 -20.50 3.55
N ARG A 18 -5.94 -20.54 4.12
CA ARG A 18 -6.66 -19.33 4.56
C ARG A 18 -5.91 -18.55 5.64
N ALA A 19 -5.32 -19.24 6.61
CA ALA A 19 -4.57 -18.60 7.69
C ALA A 19 -3.24 -18.03 7.19
N ALA A 20 -2.56 -18.76 6.30
CA ALA A 20 -1.31 -18.33 5.67
C ALA A 20 -1.53 -17.08 4.79
N VAL A 21 -2.57 -17.08 3.95
CA VAL A 21 -2.94 -15.92 3.12
C VAL A 21 -3.30 -14.73 3.99
N TRP A 22 -4.10 -14.93 5.04
CA TRP A 22 -4.48 -13.84 5.93
C TRP A 22 -3.27 -13.18 6.59
N LYS A 23 -2.30 -13.98 7.08
CA LYS A 23 -1.05 -13.49 7.69
C LYS A 23 -0.27 -12.52 6.80
N ILE A 24 -0.33 -12.68 5.48
CA ILE A 24 0.39 -11.83 4.51
C ILE A 24 -0.52 -10.72 3.96
N ALA A 25 -1.80 -11.02 3.78
CA ALA A 25 -2.75 -10.11 3.18
C ALA A 25 -3.09 -8.95 4.12
N TRP A 26 -3.35 -9.19 5.41
CA TRP A 26 -3.80 -8.13 6.31
C TRP A 26 -2.77 -6.99 6.48
N PRO A 27 -1.45 -7.24 6.66
CA PRO A 27 -0.49 -6.16 6.78
C PRO A 27 -0.39 -5.38 5.47
N THR A 28 -0.35 -6.09 4.34
CA THR A 28 -0.25 -5.49 3.01
C THR A 28 -1.47 -4.62 2.72
N MET A 29 -2.69 -5.10 3.02
CA MET A 29 -3.91 -4.34 2.85
C MET A 29 -3.95 -3.12 3.76
N LEU A 30 -3.48 -3.23 5.01
CA LEU A 30 -3.37 -2.09 5.93
C LEU A 30 -2.42 -1.04 5.38
N THR A 31 -1.24 -1.42 4.89
CA THR A 31 -0.28 -0.48 4.27
C THR A 31 -0.90 0.22 3.07
N ASN A 32 -1.60 -0.52 2.19
CA ASN A 32 -2.28 0.08 1.03
C ASN A 32 -3.41 1.03 1.44
N ALA A 33 -4.19 0.66 2.46
CA ALA A 33 -5.26 1.50 2.97
C ALA A 33 -4.72 2.81 3.57
N ILE A 34 -3.62 2.74 4.35
CA ILE A 34 -2.95 3.92 4.90
C ILE A 34 -2.36 4.77 3.77
N GLY A 35 -1.73 4.17 2.77
CA GLY A 35 -1.21 4.89 1.59
C GLY A 35 -2.33 5.62 0.82
N GLY A 36 -3.47 4.95 0.60
CA GLY A 36 -4.65 5.58 0.01
C GLY A 36 -5.19 6.74 0.83
N LEU A 37 -5.29 6.57 2.16
CA LEU A 37 -5.73 7.62 3.07
C LEU A 37 -4.77 8.82 3.05
N GLN A 38 -3.46 8.57 3.01
CA GLN A 38 -2.47 9.64 2.88
C GLN A 38 -2.66 10.43 1.58
N GLY A 39 -2.94 9.77 0.45
CA GLY A 39 -3.23 10.46 -0.81
C GLY A 39 -4.48 11.34 -0.76
N ILE A 40 -5.51 10.91 -0.01
CA ILE A 40 -6.72 11.72 0.24
C ILE A 40 -6.36 12.95 1.08
N VAL A 41 -5.60 12.77 2.16
CA VAL A 41 -5.17 13.86 3.04
C VAL A 41 -4.36 14.90 2.26
N ASP A 42 -3.49 14.45 1.36
CA ASP A 42 -2.70 15.34 0.49
C ASP A 42 -3.61 16.20 -0.42
N HIS A 43 -4.61 15.60 -1.08
CA HIS A 43 -5.56 16.35 -1.92
C HIS A 43 -6.42 17.34 -1.12
N VAL A 44 -6.79 16.99 0.10
CA VAL A 44 -7.52 17.91 1.00
C VAL A 44 -6.63 19.08 1.38
N LEU A 45 -5.38 18.82 1.77
CA LEU A 45 -4.40 19.86 2.11
C LEU A 45 -4.11 20.76 0.91
N VAL A 46 -3.79 20.20 -0.26
CA VAL A 46 -3.53 20.99 -1.48
C VAL A 46 -4.76 21.80 -1.88
N GLY A 47 -5.95 21.20 -1.82
CA GLY A 47 -7.19 21.91 -2.12
C GLY A 47 -7.45 23.11 -1.19
N ASN A 48 -7.14 22.99 0.10
CA ASN A 48 -7.30 24.07 1.09
C ASN A 48 -6.18 25.11 1.03
N LEU A 49 -4.94 24.70 0.77
CA LEU A 49 -3.75 25.58 0.83
C LEU A 49 -3.44 26.26 -0.51
N VAL A 50 -3.67 25.57 -1.63
CA VAL A 50 -3.29 26.02 -2.98
C VAL A 50 -4.51 26.27 -3.87
N GLY A 51 -5.61 25.56 -3.61
CA GLY A 51 -6.88 25.73 -4.31
C GLY A 51 -7.21 24.61 -5.30
N TYR A 52 -8.44 24.65 -5.82
CA TYR A 52 -8.99 23.56 -6.64
C TYR A 52 -8.25 23.34 -7.97
N GLN A 53 -7.66 24.39 -8.55
CA GLN A 53 -6.88 24.28 -9.79
C GLN A 53 -5.64 23.41 -9.61
N ALA A 54 -5.02 23.43 -8.43
CA ALA A 54 -3.89 22.56 -8.10
C ALA A 54 -4.32 21.09 -8.03
N ASN A 55 -5.46 20.77 -7.42
CA ASN A 55 -6.01 19.41 -7.43
C ASN A 55 -6.30 18.91 -8.86
N ALA A 56 -6.83 19.78 -9.73
CA ALA A 56 -7.03 19.44 -11.13
C ALA A 56 -5.69 19.16 -11.87
N ALA A 57 -4.67 19.98 -11.60
CA ALA A 57 -3.33 19.79 -12.16
C ALA A 57 -2.67 18.49 -11.68
N ILE A 58 -2.85 18.12 -10.40
CA ILE A 58 -2.38 16.84 -9.86
C ILE A 58 -2.99 15.67 -10.64
N GLY A 59 -4.30 15.70 -10.89
CA GLY A 59 -4.97 14.64 -11.65
C GLY A 59 -4.36 14.41 -13.04
N VAL A 60 -4.09 15.49 -13.78
CA VAL A 60 -3.44 15.40 -15.12
C VAL A 60 -1.99 14.95 -14.99
N SER A 61 -1.24 15.52 -14.05
CA SER A 61 0.17 15.22 -13.83
C SER A 61 0.38 13.76 -13.40
N TRP A 62 -0.55 13.21 -12.63
CA TRP A 62 -0.49 11.82 -12.17
C TRP A 62 -0.64 10.82 -13.32
N GLN A 63 -1.49 11.11 -14.32
CA GLN A 63 -1.60 10.26 -15.51
C GLN A 63 -0.28 10.23 -16.29
N ILE A 64 0.36 11.38 -16.45
CA ILE A 64 1.66 11.46 -17.14
C ILE A 64 2.72 10.70 -16.34
N PHE A 65 2.75 10.86 -15.01
CA PHE A 65 3.66 10.13 -14.12
C PHE A 65 3.52 8.61 -14.29
N LEU A 66 2.28 8.09 -14.25
CA LEU A 66 2.01 6.66 -14.40
C LEU A 66 2.40 6.11 -15.77
N VAL A 67 2.30 6.90 -16.85
CA VAL A 67 2.66 6.44 -18.21
C VAL A 67 4.17 6.49 -18.46
N VAL A 68 4.88 7.45 -17.86
CA VAL A 68 6.28 7.72 -18.20
C VAL A 68 7.27 7.07 -17.22
N ILE A 69 6.90 6.97 -15.94
CA ILE A 69 7.85 6.59 -14.87
C ILE A 69 7.61 5.17 -14.36
N VAL A 70 6.35 4.71 -14.29
CA VAL A 70 5.97 3.37 -13.82
C VAL A 70 5.92 2.39 -14.99
#